data_AF-A0AAD9EVC8-F1
#
_entry.id   AF-A0AAD9EVC8-F1
#
_cell.length_a   1.000
_cell.length_b   1.000
_cell.length_c   1.000
_cell.angle_alpha   90.00
_cell.angle_beta   90.00
_cell.angle_gamma   90.00
#
_symmetry.space_group_name_H-M   'P 1'
#
loop_
_entity.id
_entity.type
_entity.pdbx_description
1 polymer ?
#
loop_
_entity_poly.entity_id
_entity_poly.type
_entity_poly.pdbx_seq_one_letter_code
_entity_poly.pdbx_strand_id
1 'polypeptide(L)' 'MATFDDLLEEAGTFGRCQKRVFAMLCLLSLPLSGVYVGIVFQGFTPDHWRRDPAVVERRQACGWSLTEGRRLTE' A
#
# COMPACT_ATOMS: atom_id res chain seq x y z
N MET A 1 39.51 -11.39 14.49
CA MET A 1 38.41 -10.68 13.80
C MET A 1 37.18 -11.51 14.09
N ALA A 2 36.21 -10.98 14.85
CA ALA A 2 35.02 -11.76 15.20
C ALA A 2 34.23 -12.07 13.92
N THR A 3 33.87 -13.34 13.70
CA THR A 3 33.03 -13.74 12.57
C THR A 3 31.55 -13.59 12.95
N PHE A 4 30.68 -13.60 11.95
CA PHE A 4 29.24 -13.47 12.17
C PHE A 4 28.68 -14.64 13.00
N ASP A 5 29.24 -15.84 12.83
CA ASP A 5 28.88 -17.01 13.62
C ASP A 5 29.30 -16.88 15.09
N ASP A 6 30.49 -16.34 15.39
CA ASP A 6 30.93 -16.09 16.77
C ASP A 6 29.99 -15.12 17.50
N LEU A 7 29.53 -14.09 16.78
CA LEU A 7 28.57 -13.11 17.30
C LEU A 7 27.18 -13.71 17.55
N LEU A 8 26.74 -14.65 16.70
CA LEU A 8 25.47 -15.37 16.87
C LEU A 8 25.52 -16.35 18.04
N GLU A 9 26.65 -17.02 18.23
CA GLU A 9 26.87 -17.92 19.36
C GLU A 9 26.85 -17.15 20.68
N GLU A 10 27.48 -15.98 20.74
CA GLU A 10 27.52 -15.14 21.95
C GLU A 10 26.19 -14.40 22.21
N ALA A 11 25.48 -13.97 21.17
CA ALA A 11 24.14 -13.37 21.32
C ALA A 11 23.08 -14.37 21.81
N GLY A 12 23.29 -15.67 21.56
CA GLY A 12 22.43 -16.75 22.02
C GLY A 12 21.01 -16.71 21.43
N THR A 13 20.11 -17.52 21.99
CA THR A 13 18.71 -17.58 21.53
C THR A 13 17.86 -16.48 22.16
N PHE A 14 16.88 -15.99 21.39
CA PHE A 14 15.95 -14.97 21.88
C PHE A 14 15.20 -15.44 23.14
N GLY A 15 15.37 -14.68 24.23
CA GLY A 15 14.65 -14.89 25.49
C GLY A 15 13.15 -14.59 25.37
N ARG A 16 12.34 -15.04 26.34
CA ARG A 16 10.88 -14.88 26.32
C ARG A 16 10.44 -13.40 26.21
N CYS A 17 11.14 -12.49 26.88
CA CYS A 17 10.85 -11.04 26.79
C CYS A 17 11.26 -10.45 25.45
N GLN A 18 12.41 -10.83 24.89
CA GLN A 18 12.85 -10.38 23.56
C GLN A 18 11.86 -10.84 22.47
N LYS A 19 11.41 -12.10 22.53
CA LYS A 19 10.37 -12.62 21.61
C LYS A 19 9.07 -11.83 21.70
N ARG A 20 8.66 -11.45 22.92
CA ARG A 20 7.46 -10.62 23.12
C ARG A 20 7.63 -9.23 22.50
N VAL A 21 8.75 -8.55 22.76
CA VAL A 21 9.02 -7.23 22.19
C VAL A 21 9.09 -7.31 20.67
N PHE A 22 9.79 -8.30 20.12
CA PHE A 22 9.86 -8.51 18.67
C PHE A 22 8.48 -8.78 18.06
N ALA A 23 7.66 -9.62 18.68
CA ALA A 23 6.30 -9.87 18.23
C ALA A 23 5.44 -8.60 18.24
N MET A 24 5.57 -7.75 19.27
CA MET A 24 4.86 -6.46 19.34
C MET A 24 5.33 -5.50 18.23
N LEU A 25 6.63 -5.46 17.95
CA LEU A 25 7.18 -4.68 16.85
C LEU A 25 6.68 -5.17 15.49
N CYS A 26 6.62 -6.49 15.28
CA CYS A 26 6.05 -7.07 14.07
C CYS A 26 4.56 -6.75 13.93
N LEU A 27 3.79 -6.86 15.01
CA LEU A 27 2.37 -6.55 15.04
C LEU A 27 2.08 -5.10 14.63
N LEU A 28 2.97 -4.17 14.97
CA LEU A 28 2.89 -2.78 14.52
C LEU A 28 3.35 -2.61 13.07
N SER A 29 4.48 -3.22 12.70
CA SER A 29 5.15 -2.98 11.41
C SER A 29 4.38 -3.55 10.22
N LEU A 30 3.82 -4.76 10.35
CA LEU A 30 3.09 -5.44 9.28
C LEU A 30 1.88 -4.65 8.76
N PRO A 31 0.95 -4.16 9.62
CA PRO A 31 -0.18 -3.36 9.14
C PRO A 31 0.27 -2.01 8.57
N LEU A 32 1.30 -1.37 9.15
CA LEU A 32 1.86 -0.13 8.60
C LEU A 32 2.40 -0.33 7.17
N SER A 33 3.07 -1.45 6.90
CA SER A 33 3.48 -1.79 5.53
C SER A 33 2.29 -1.88 4.58
N GLY A 34 1.17 -2.47 5.02
CA GLY A 34 -0.07 -2.52 4.24
C GLY A 34 -0.64 -1.13 3.95
N VAL A 35 -0.61 -0.24 4.95
CA VAL A 35 -1.02 1.17 4.78
C VAL A 35 -0.13 1.88 3.76
N TYR A 36 1.20 1.71 3.83
CA TYR A 36 2.11 2.33 2.86
C TYR A 36 1.88 1.83 1.44
N VAL A 37 1.68 0.53 1.24
CA VAL A 37 1.29 -0.04 -0.05
C VAL A 37 -0.04 0.58 -0.51
N GLY A 38 -1.03 0.67 0.37
CA GLY A 38 -2.29 1.36 0.09
C GLY A 38 -2.10 2.81 -0.34
N ILE A 39 -1.25 3.58 0.35
CA ILE A 39 -0.98 4.97 -0.03
C ILE A 39 -0.31 5.06 -1.41
N VAL A 40 0.72 4.26 -1.66
CA VAL A 40 1.48 4.29 -2.92
C VAL A 40 0.62 3.88 -4.10
N PHE A 41 -0.16 2.80 -3.96
CA PHE A 41 -0.92 2.23 -5.07
C PHE A 41 -2.36 2.76 -5.17
N GLN A 42 -3.01 3.06 -4.04
CA GLN A 42 -4.39 3.56 -4.01
C GLN A 42 -4.47 5.09 -3.83
N GLY A 43 -3.56 5.69 -3.07
CA GLY A 43 -3.52 7.16 -2.91
C GLY A 43 -3.15 7.88 -4.21
N PHE A 44 -2.28 7.25 -5.01
CA PHE A 44 -2.02 7.63 -6.40
C PHE A 44 -2.75 6.70 -7.35
N THR A 45 -4.01 6.34 -7.11
CA THR A 45 -4.82 5.69 -8.15
C THR A 45 -4.99 6.73 -9.28
N PRO A 46 -4.37 6.62 -10.48
CA PRO A 46 -4.76 7.47 -11.61
C PRO A 46 -6.28 7.44 -11.82
N ASP A 47 -6.86 8.34 -12.61
CA ASP A 47 -8.27 8.25 -13.03
C ASP A 47 -8.52 7.04 -13.97
N HIS A 48 -8.22 5.82 -13.50
CA HIS A 48 -8.46 4.54 -14.17
C HIS A 48 -9.73 3.87 -13.64
N TRP A 49 -10.63 4.64 -13.02
CA TRP A 49 -12.02 4.25 -12.88
C TRP A 49 -12.58 4.07 -14.29
N ARG A 50 -12.47 2.83 -14.77
CA ARG A 50 -12.79 2.30 -16.09
C ARG A 50 -13.83 3.16 -16.81
N ARG A 51 -13.37 4.21 -17.49
CA ARG A 51 -14.19 4.89 -18.46
C ARG A 51 -14.05 4.07 -19.72
N ASP A 52 -15.14 3.42 -20.09
CA ASP A 52 -15.25 2.80 -21.40
C ASP A 52 -14.74 3.83 -22.44
N PRO A 53 -13.81 3.46 -23.34
CA PRO A 53 -13.32 4.37 -24.37
C PRO A 53 -14.47 5.05 -25.12
N ALA A 54 -15.60 4.38 -25.30
CA ALA A 54 -16.81 4.96 -25.87
C ALA A 54 -17.37 6.15 -25.07
N VAL A 55 -17.26 6.13 -23.74
CA VAL A 55 -17.71 7.23 -22.86
C VAL A 55 -16.76 8.41 -22.93
N VAL A 56 -15.45 8.18 -23.11
CA VAL A 56 -14.47 9.26 -23.31
C VAL A 56 -14.71 9.95 -24.65
N GLU A 57 -14.90 9.18 -25.72
CA GLU A 57 -15.15 9.69 -27.06
C GLU A 57 -16.46 10.48 -27.12
N ARG A 58 -17.55 9.94 -26.54
CA ARG A 58 -18.84 10.65 -26.44
C ARG A 58 -18.75 11.93 -25.63
N ARG A 59 -18.02 11.93 -24.51
CA ARG A 59 -17.79 13.14 -23.70
C ARG A 59 -17.06 14.21 -24.50
N GLN A 60 -16.04 13.84 -25.26
CA GLN A 60 -15.30 14.76 -26.11
C GLN A 60 -16.16 15.31 -27.26
N ALA A 61 -16.92 14.45 -27.93
CA ALA A 61 -17.85 14.86 -29.00
C ALA A 61 -18.96 15.80 -28.49
N CYS A 62 -19.45 15.59 -27.28
CA CYS A 62 -20.50 16.41 -26.66
C CYS A 62 -19.96 17.61 -25.86
N GLY A 63 -18.64 17.76 -25.72
CA GLY A 63 -18.01 18.84 -24.95
C GLY A 63 -18.30 18.83 -23.45
N TRP A 64 -18.76 17.71 -22.88
CA TRP A 64 -19.19 17.64 -21.49
C TRP A 64 -18.03 17.75 -20.50
N SER A 65 -18.22 18.49 -19.42
CA SER A 65 -17.33 18.46 -18.26
C SER A 65 -17.39 17.09 -17.55
N LEU A 66 -16.39 16.78 -16.72
CA LEU A 66 -16.39 15.54 -15.92
C LEU A 66 -17.62 15.46 -15.02
N THR A 67 -18.02 16.61 -14.48
CA THR A 67 -19.15 16.77 -13.56
C THR A 67 -20.48 16.50 -14.24
N GLU A 68 -20.68 16.98 -15.46
CA GLU A 68 -21.89 16.71 -16.25
C GLU A 68 -22.01 15.23 -16.60
N GLY A 69 -20.90 14.58 -16.99
CA GLY A 69 -20.90 13.15 -17.25
C GLY A 69 -21.28 12.31 -16.02
N ARG A 70 -20.85 12.72 -14.81
CA ARG A 70 -21.15 11.99 -13.57
C ARG A 70 -22.63 12.10 -13.17
N ARG A 71 -23.25 13.28 -13.34
CA ARG A 71 -24.68 13.52 -13.04
C ARG A 71 -25.65 12.68 -13.88
N LEU A 72 -25.22 12.21 -15.04
CA LEU A 72 -26.05 11.40 -15.94
C LEU A 72 -25.98 9.90 -15.65
N THR A 73 -25.04 9.48 -14.79
CA THR A 73 -24.79 8.06 -14.44
C THR A 73 -25.06 7.72 -12.98
N GLU A 74 -25.37 8.72 -12.14
CA GLU A 74 -26.01 8.51 -10.83
C GLU A 74 -27.53 8.40 -11.00
#